data_AF-A0A2V6KHT9-F1
#
_entry.id   AF-A0A2V6KHT9-F1
#
_cell.length_a   1.000
_cell.length_b   1.000
_cell.length_c   1.000
_cell.angle_alpha   90.00
_cell.angle_beta   90.00
_cell.angle_gamma   90.00
#
_symmetry.space_group_name_H-M   'P 1'
#
loop_
_entity.id
_entity.type
_entity.pdbx_description
1 polymer ?
#
loop_
_entity_poly.entity_id
_entity_poly.type
_entity_poly.pdbx_seq_one_letter_code
_entity_poly.pdbx_strand_id
1 'polypeptide(L)'
;MRGVTALEIKVTGPKMDLHSGVFGGAVANPITALAQLLATLHDREGRVAIAGFYDRVKPLEDWEREAWRKLPIDADREVLKETGAPELF
;
A
#
# COMPACT_ATOMS: atom_id res chain seq x y z
N MET A 1 5.36 -13.34 -12.45
CA MET A 1 4.24 -12.38 -12.29
C MET A 1 3.33 -12.87 -11.17
N ARG A 2 2.83 -11.96 -10.32
CA ARG A 2 1.82 -12.27 -9.29
C ARG A 2 0.43 -11.98 -9.85
N GLY A 3 -0.62 -12.50 -9.19
CA GLY A 3 -1.99 -12.03 -9.44
C GLY A 3 -2.15 -10.56 -9.07
N VAL A 4 -3.11 -9.88 -9.70
CA VAL A 4 -3.44 -8.47 -9.43
C VAL A 4 -4.94 -8.31 -9.24
N THR A 5 -5.33 -7.45 -8.30
CA THR A 5 -6.72 -7.02 -8.10
C THR A 5 -6.73 -5.51 -8.01
N ALA A 6 -7.51 -4.86 -8.87
CA ALA A 6 -7.71 -3.42 -8.88
C ALA A 6 -9.08 -3.09 -8.29
N LEU A 7 -9.14 -2.04 -7.47
CA LEU A 7 -10.35 -1.56 -6.81
C LEU A 7 -10.50 -0.06 -7.08
N GLU A 8 -11.74 0.39 -7.21
CA GLU A 8 -12.08 1.82 -7.32
C GLU A 8 -12.88 2.24 -6.08
N ILE A 9 -12.48 3.36 -5.47
CA ILE A 9 -13.18 3.96 -4.33
C ILE A 9 -13.64 5.36 -4.72
N LYS A 10 -14.95 5.60 -4.61
CA LYS A 10 -15.57 6.91 -4.84
C LYS A 10 -16.09 7.45 -3.52
N VAL A 11 -15.58 8.62 -3.12
CA VAL A 11 -16.04 9.36 -1.94
C VAL A 11 -16.75 10.61 -2.41
N THR A 12 -18.04 10.73 -2.11
CA THR A 12 -18.86 11.89 -2.47
C THR A 12 -19.22 12.65 -1.20
N GLY A 13 -19.06 13.98 -1.24
CA GLY A 13 -19.38 14.86 -0.12
C GLY A 13 -20.48 15.87 -0.49
N PRO A 14 -20.23 17.18 -0.32
CA PRO A 14 -21.23 18.21 -0.59
C PRO A 14 -21.81 18.15 -2.00
N LYS A 15 -23.05 18.63 -2.15
CA LYS A 15 -23.78 18.67 -3.44
C LYS A 15 -23.16 19.57 -4.52
N MET A 16 -22.13 20.34 -4.18
CA MET A 16 -21.42 21.29 -5.02
C MET A 16 -20.03 21.56 -4.42
N ASP A 17 -19.12 22.11 -5.21
CA ASP A 17 -17.81 22.51 -4.72
C ASP A 17 -17.92 23.66 -3.71
N LEU A 18 -17.05 23.62 -2.69
CA LEU A 18 -17.06 24.57 -1.58
C LEU A 18 -15.75 25.38 -1.51
N HIS A 19 -15.86 26.68 -1.22
CA HIS A 19 -14.72 27.53 -0.94
C HIS A 19 -14.09 27.14 0.41
N SER A 20 -12.87 26.61 0.39
CA SER A 20 -12.21 26.09 1.59
C SER A 20 -12.01 27.13 2.69
N GLY A 21 -11.86 28.41 2.36
CA GLY A 21 -11.79 29.48 3.37
C GLY A 21 -13.10 29.78 4.11
N VAL A 22 -14.25 29.48 3.50
CA VAL A 22 -15.57 29.75 4.09
C VAL A 22 -16.09 28.52 4.83
N PHE A 23 -15.84 27.34 4.26
CA PHE A 23 -16.39 26.06 4.76
C PHE A 23 -15.32 25.16 5.41
N GLY A 24 -14.07 25.59 5.46
CA GLY A 24 -12.95 24.85 6.04
C GLY A 24 -13.21 24.56 7.51
N GLY A 25 -13.17 23.27 7.86
CA GLY A 25 -13.44 22.79 9.22
C GLY A 25 -14.93 22.69 9.59
N ALA A 26 -15.84 23.26 8.81
CA ALA A 26 -17.28 23.16 9.03
C ALA A 26 -17.88 21.91 8.37
N VAL A 27 -17.32 21.46 7.25
CA VAL A 27 -17.79 20.31 6.47
C VAL A 27 -16.66 19.34 6.21
N ALA A 28 -16.95 18.04 6.29
CA ALA A 28 -15.98 17.00 5.97
C ALA A 28 -15.55 17.08 4.50
N ASN A 29 -14.25 17.19 4.27
CA ASN A 29 -13.69 17.24 2.94
C ASN A 29 -13.48 15.81 2.40
N PRO A 30 -14.11 15.43 1.26
CA PRO A 30 -13.96 14.10 0.67
C PRO A 30 -12.51 13.66 0.47
N ILE A 31 -11.60 14.57 0.08
CA ILE A 31 -10.19 14.18 -0.12
C ILE A 31 -9.50 13.82 1.19
N THR A 32 -9.84 14.50 2.29
CA THR A 32 -9.30 14.19 3.62
C THR A 32 -9.77 12.83 4.10
N ALA A 33 -11.08 12.54 3.95
CA ALA A 33 -11.63 11.24 4.29
C ALA A 33 -11.03 10.11 3.45
N LEU A 34 -10.87 10.32 2.13
CA LEU A 34 -10.22 9.37 1.24
C LEU A 34 -8.76 9.13 1.63
N ALA A 35 -7.99 10.19 1.91
CA ALA A 35 -6.61 10.06 2.34
C ALA A 35 -6.47 9.27 3.65
N GLN A 36 -7.35 9.54 4.63
CA GLN A 36 -7.40 8.79 5.88
C GLN A 36 -7.73 7.32 5.64
N LEU A 37 -8.71 7.02 4.78
CA LEU A 37 -9.04 5.64 4.41
C LEU A 37 -7.85 4.93 3.75
N LEU A 38 -7.20 5.56 2.76
CA LEU A 38 -6.04 4.98 2.07
C LEU A 38 -4.88 4.70 3.04
N ALA A 39 -4.67 5.58 4.02
CA ALA A 39 -3.65 5.39 5.05
C ALA A 39 -3.92 4.19 5.98
N THR A 40 -5.16 3.68 6.02
CA THR A 40 -5.49 2.46 6.80
C THR A 40 -5.29 1.16 6.04
N LEU A 41 -4.95 1.21 4.75
CA LEU A 41 -4.78 -0.01 3.94
C LEU A 41 -3.49 -0.76 4.25
N HIS A 42 -2.49 -0.08 4.82
CA HIS A 42 -1.25 -0.68 5.30
C HIS A 42 -0.96 -0.24 6.74
N ASP A 43 -0.27 -1.10 7.51
CA ASP A 43 0.21 -0.77 8.85
C ASP A 43 1.52 0.03 8.81
N ARG A 44 2.11 0.33 9.98
CA ARG A 44 3.33 1.14 10.08
C ARG A 44 4.56 0.43 9.54
N GLU A 45 4.50 -0.89 9.48
CA GLU A 45 5.52 -1.79 8.92
C GLU A 45 5.25 -2.09 7.43
N GLY A 46 4.24 -1.46 6.83
CA GLY A 46 3.84 -1.58 5.43
C GLY A 46 3.22 -2.92 5.05
N ARG A 47 2.73 -3.70 6.01
CA ARG A 47 1.92 -4.89 5.74
C ARG A 47 0.50 -4.47 5.41
N VAL A 48 -0.19 -5.26 4.60
CA VAL A 48 -1.59 -5.00 4.25
C VAL A 48 -2.45 -5.16 5.49
N ALA A 49 -3.16 -4.10 5.90
CA ALA A 49 -3.92 -4.05 7.15
C ALA A 49 -5.38 -4.52 6.99
N ILE A 50 -5.74 -5.08 5.84
CA ILE A 50 -7.08 -5.64 5.59
C ILE A 50 -7.25 -6.93 6.38
N ALA A 51 -8.31 -6.99 7.19
CA ALA A 51 -8.65 -8.17 7.98
C ALA A 51 -8.78 -9.42 7.07
N GLY A 52 -8.13 -10.51 7.48
CA GLY A 52 -8.13 -11.78 6.76
C GLY A 52 -7.29 -11.80 5.47
N PHE A 53 -6.56 -10.74 5.14
CA PHE A 53 -5.76 -10.68 3.91
C PHE A 53 -4.74 -11.82 3.81
N TYR A 54 -4.11 -12.17 4.93
CA TYR A 54 -3.06 -13.19 4.99
C TYR A 54 -3.56 -14.61 5.27
N ASP A 55 -4.85 -14.82 5.54
CA ASP A 55 -5.40 -16.12 5.99
C ASP A 55 -5.17 -17.26 4.99
N ARG A 56 -5.06 -16.92 3.70
CA ARG A 56 -4.82 -17.88 2.61
C ARG A 56 -3.41 -17.83 2.04
N VAL A 57 -2.52 -17.02 2.62
CA VAL A 57 -1.11 -16.98 2.21
C VAL A 57 -0.42 -18.22 2.78
N LYS A 58 0.13 -19.04 1.90
CA LYS A 58 0.86 -20.24 2.32
C LYS A 58 2.17 -19.83 3.01
N PRO A 59 2.58 -20.53 4.07
CA PRO A 59 3.91 -20.32 4.65
C PRO A 59 4.99 -20.69 3.63
N LEU A 60 6.17 -20.08 3.79
CA LEU A 60 7.36 -20.44 3.02
C LEU A 60 7.87 -21.81 3.49
N GLU A 61 8.12 -22.69 2.52
CA GLU A 61 8.74 -23.99 2.77
C GLU A 61 10.27 -23.87 2.85
N ASP A 62 10.92 -24.79 3.57
CA ASP A 62 12.38 -24.74 3.79
C ASP A 62 13.18 -24.82 2.49
N TRP A 63 12.71 -25.63 1.54
CA TRP A 63 13.35 -25.78 0.23
C TRP A 63 13.28 -24.49 -0.60
N GLU A 64 12.20 -23.70 -0.46
CA GLU A 64 12.08 -22.41 -1.14
C GLU A 64 13.11 -21.43 -0.57
N ARG A 65 13.27 -21.43 0.75
CA ARG A 65 14.22 -20.56 1.45
C ARG A 65 15.66 -20.90 1.08
N GLU A 66 15.98 -22.19 0.92
CA GLU A 66 17.30 -22.62 0.48
C GLU A 66 17.56 -22.33 -1.01
N ALA A 67 16.55 -22.52 -1.87
CA ALA A 67 16.67 -22.15 -3.28
C ALA A 67 16.96 -20.66 -3.45
N TRP A 68 16.28 -19.79 -2.69
CA TRP A 68 16.53 -18.35 -2.68
C TRP A 68 17.96 -17.98 -2.30
N ARG A 69 18.55 -18.64 -1.29
CA ARG A 69 19.94 -18.38 -0.86
C ARG A 69 21.00 -18.76 -1.90
N LYS A 70 20.68 -19.67 -2.82
CA LYS A 70 21.61 -20.15 -3.85
C LYS A 70 21.65 -19.27 -5.09
N LEU A 71 20.75 -18.29 -5.20
CA LEU A 71 20.74 -17.39 -6.35
C LEU A 71 22.02 -16.54 -6.34
N PRO A 72 22.78 -16.49 -7.45
CA PRO A 72 23.99 -15.69 -7.56
C PRO A 72 23.67 -14.22 -7.85
N ILE A 73 22.71 -13.65 -7.12
CA ILE A 73 22.27 -12.27 -7.25
C ILE A 73 22.14 -11.64 -5.87
N ASP A 74 22.68 -10.43 -5.76
CA ASP A 74 22.36 -9.53 -4.67
C ASP A 74 21.11 -8.75 -5.06
N ALA A 75 19.95 -9.34 -4.78
CA ALA A 75 18.66 -8.79 -5.20
C ALA A 75 18.46 -7.37 -4.67
N ASP A 76 18.84 -7.12 -3.42
CA ASP A 76 18.68 -5.83 -2.76
C ASP A 76 19.50 -4.75 -3.46
N ARG A 77 20.78 -5.03 -3.74
CA ARG A 77 21.65 -4.10 -4.46
C ARG A 77 21.16 -3.81 -5.88
N GLU A 78 20.72 -4.83 -6.61
CA GLU A 78 20.23 -4.63 -7.97
C GLU A 78 18.91 -3.82 -7.98
N VAL A 79 18.01 -4.05 -7.02
CA VAL A 79 16.78 -3.23 -6.87
C VAL A 79 17.12 -1.77 -6.56
N LEU A 80 18.04 -1.50 -5.63
CA LEU A 80 18.46 -0.13 -5.31
C LEU A 80 19.08 0.56 -6.53
N LYS A 81 19.92 -0.15 -7.29
CA LYS A 81 20.55 0.36 -8.51
C LYS A 81 19.53 0.67 -9.61
N GLU A 82 18.55 -0.21 -9.80
CA GLU A 82 17.52 -0.05 -10.84
C GLU A 82 16.53 1.07 -10.49
N THR A 83 16.10 1.13 -9.23
CA THR A 83 15.08 2.09 -8.77
C THR A 83 15.65 3.47 -8.41
N GLY A 84 16.94 3.53 -8.05
CA GLY A 84 17.56 4.73 -7.49
C GLY A 84 17.06 5.08 -6.08
N ALA A 85 16.36 4.17 -5.41
CA ALA A 85 15.90 4.39 -4.05
C ALA A 85 17.10 4.50 -3.08
N PRO A 86 17.00 5.36 -2.04
CA PRO A 86 18.07 5.52 -1.06
C PRO A 86 18.21 4.30 -0.15
N GLU A 87 17.12 3.58 0.09
CA GLU A 87 17.05 2.37 0.91
C GLU A 87 15.85 1.50 0.51
N LEU A 88 15.88 0.24 0.94
CA LEU A 88 14.73 -0.66 0.81
C LEU A 88 13.77 -0.44 1.97
N PHE A 89 12.48 -0.59 1.68
CA PHE A 89 11.40 -0.51 2.64
C PHE A 89 11.22 -1.83 3.39
#